data_AF-A0A1R3FQ65-F1
#
_entry.id   AF-A0A1R3FQ65-F1
#
_cell.length_a   1.000
_cell.length_b   1.000
_cell.length_c   1.000
_cell.angle_alpha   90.00
_cell.angle_beta   90.00
_cell.angle_gamma   90.00
#
_symmetry.space_group_name_H-M   'P 1'
#
loop_
_entity.id
_entity.type
_entity.pdbx_description
1 polymer ?
#
loop_
_entity_poly.entity_id
_entity_poly.type
_entity_poly.pdbx_seq_one_letter_code
_entity_poly.pdbx_strand_id
1 'polypeptide(L)'
;MAINVSTNVSAMTAQRYLNSAAEGTQKSMERLSSGYKINSAKDDAAGLQISNRLTSQSRGLDMAVKNANDGISIAQTAEGAMNESTNILQRMRDLSLQSSNGSNSKSERVAIQEEVSALNKELNRIAETTSFGGNKLLNGSYGSQSFQIGADSGEAVMLSMSNMRTDTKDMGGKSYGVEEGKDASWRVGAGADLTIKYNDKFGEAQELSISAKEGNDIEELATYINGQSQDVKASVGEGGKLQLFASSQKVEGDVEFGGSLAGELGIGAGKDVTVNDIDVTSVAGANEAVSIIDGALKSVDSQRASLGAFQNRFDHAISNLDNINENVNASKSRIKDTDYAKETTAMTKSQILQQASTSILAQAKQSPSAALSLLG
;
A
#
# COMPACT_ATOMS: atom_id res chain seq x y z
N MET A 1 -6.16 22.45 -79.81
CA MET A 1 -7.32 22.12 -78.96
C MET A 1 -8.57 22.27 -79.83
N ALA A 2 -9.34 21.20 -80.02
CA ALA A 2 -10.63 21.33 -80.70
C ALA A 2 -11.57 22.15 -79.81
N ILE A 3 -12.13 23.24 -80.34
CA ILE A 3 -13.06 24.10 -79.61
C ILE A 3 -14.47 23.55 -79.85
N ASN A 4 -14.99 22.85 -78.84
CA ASN A 4 -16.34 22.30 -78.82
C ASN A 4 -17.25 23.21 -77.97
N VAL A 5 -18.23 23.83 -78.62
CA VAL A 5 -19.10 24.87 -78.03
C VAL A 5 -20.13 24.29 -77.05
N SER A 6 -20.59 23.06 -77.28
CA SER A 6 -21.61 22.41 -76.43
C SER A 6 -21.05 21.80 -75.14
N THR A 7 -19.76 21.47 -75.09
CA THR A 7 -19.15 20.77 -73.95
C THR A 7 -17.78 21.35 -73.68
N ASN A 8 -17.71 22.29 -72.73
CA ASN A 8 -16.46 22.95 -72.37
C ASN A 8 -15.66 22.12 -71.35
N VAL A 9 -14.82 21.24 -71.87
CA VAL A 9 -13.98 20.34 -71.06
C VAL A 9 -13.00 21.12 -70.18
N SER A 10 -12.48 22.25 -70.66
CA SER A 10 -11.55 23.11 -69.91
C SER A 10 -12.22 23.75 -68.69
N ALA A 11 -13.46 24.25 -68.85
CA ALA A 11 -14.23 24.81 -67.74
C ALA A 11 -14.67 23.72 -66.74
N MET A 12 -15.09 22.54 -67.21
CA MET A 12 -15.41 21.42 -66.31
C MET A 12 -14.19 20.96 -65.50
N THR A 13 -13.01 20.96 -66.12
CA THR A 13 -11.75 20.61 -65.45
C THR A 13 -11.39 21.67 -64.40
N ALA A 14 -11.45 22.96 -64.75
CA ALA A 14 -11.23 24.05 -63.81
C ALA A 14 -12.23 24.04 -62.64
N GLN A 15 -13.50 23.69 -62.88
CA GLN A 15 -14.51 23.56 -61.83
C GLN A 15 -14.25 22.38 -60.88
N ARG A 16 -13.77 21.23 -61.38
CA ARG A 16 -13.35 20.11 -60.51
C ARG A 16 -12.19 20.50 -59.59
N TYR A 17 -11.19 21.20 -60.13
CA TYR A 17 -10.06 21.69 -59.32
C TYR A 17 -10.50 22.75 -58.30
N LEU A 18 -11.42 23.63 -58.65
CA LEU A 18 -12.01 24.61 -57.73
C LEU A 18 -12.76 23.93 -56.58
N ASN A 19 -13.60 22.94 -56.87
CA ASN A 19 -14.32 22.20 -55.83
C ASN A 19 -13.35 21.44 -54.93
N SER A 20 -12.34 20.78 -55.49
CA SER A 20 -11.30 20.08 -54.73
C SER A 20 -10.50 21.04 -53.83
N ALA A 21 -10.15 22.24 -54.32
CA ALA A 21 -9.46 23.25 -53.52
C ALA A 21 -10.34 23.84 -52.41
N ALA A 22 -11.64 24.03 -52.67
CA ALA A 22 -12.60 24.48 -51.66
C ALA A 22 -12.78 23.43 -50.54
N GLU A 23 -12.91 22.15 -50.90
CA GLU A 23 -12.95 21.04 -49.92
C GLU A 23 -11.65 20.95 -49.11
N GLY A 24 -10.49 21.13 -49.76
CA GLY A 24 -9.18 21.18 -49.09
C GLY A 24 -9.10 22.29 -48.05
N THR A 25 -9.51 23.51 -48.39
CA THR A 25 -9.55 24.65 -47.46
C THR A 25 -10.49 24.38 -46.28
N GLN A 26 -11.68 23.80 -46.53
CA GLN A 26 -12.65 23.50 -45.47
C GLN A 26 -12.12 22.43 -44.51
N LYS A 27 -11.46 21.40 -45.03
CA LYS A 27 -10.83 20.36 -44.22
C LYS A 27 -9.66 20.88 -43.38
N SER A 28 -8.81 21.75 -43.94
CA SER A 28 -7.73 22.37 -43.16
C SER A 28 -8.27 23.31 -42.08
N MET A 29 -9.34 24.06 -42.37
CA MET A 29 -10.04 24.88 -41.37
C MET A 29 -10.59 24.04 -40.22
N GLU A 30 -11.24 22.91 -40.53
CA GLU A 30 -11.76 21.98 -39.51
C GLU A 30 -10.64 21.43 -38.62
N ARG A 31 -9.50 21.03 -39.21
CA ARG A 31 -8.34 20.49 -38.50
C ARG A 31 -7.60 21.52 -37.65
N LEU A 32 -7.50 22.76 -38.12
CA LEU A 32 -6.89 23.86 -37.38
C LEU A 32 -7.79 24.33 -36.23
N SER A 33 -9.11 24.34 -36.45
CA SER A 33 -10.08 24.74 -35.43
C SER A 33 -10.24 23.70 -34.32
N SER A 34 -10.20 22.41 -34.68
CA SER A 34 -10.28 21.30 -33.71
C SER A 34 -8.94 20.97 -33.05
N GLY A 35 -7.83 21.34 -33.69
CA GLY A 35 -6.48 20.90 -33.31
C GLY A 35 -6.19 19.43 -33.64
N TYR A 36 -7.14 18.71 -34.26
CA TYR A 36 -7.02 17.29 -34.57
C TYR A 36 -7.02 17.01 -36.07
N LYS A 37 -6.10 16.16 -36.51
CA LYS A 37 -5.99 15.66 -37.89
C LYS A 37 -7.10 14.66 -38.21
N ILE A 38 -7.57 13.94 -37.19
CA ILE A 38 -8.62 12.91 -37.25
C ILE A 38 -9.82 13.41 -36.43
N ASN A 39 -10.84 13.93 -37.11
CA ASN A 39 -12.07 14.42 -36.48
C ASN A 39 -13.21 13.42 -36.57
N SER A 40 -13.26 12.65 -37.67
CA SER A 40 -14.30 11.67 -37.91
C SER A 40 -13.74 10.34 -38.41
N ALA A 41 -14.57 9.29 -38.38
CA ALA A 41 -14.19 7.98 -38.93
C ALA A 41 -13.89 8.01 -40.44
N LYS A 42 -14.34 9.05 -41.16
CA LYS A 42 -14.04 9.27 -42.57
C LYS A 42 -12.56 9.64 -42.81
N ASP A 43 -11.92 10.27 -41.83
CA ASP A 43 -10.52 10.71 -41.97
C ASP A 43 -9.54 9.56 -41.82
N ASP A 44 -9.73 8.73 -40.80
CA ASP A 44 -8.96 7.51 -40.52
C ASP A 44 -9.67 6.67 -39.44
N ALA A 45 -10.37 5.60 -39.86
CA ALA A 45 -11.09 4.74 -38.93
C ALA A 45 -10.15 3.99 -37.97
N ALA A 46 -8.99 3.54 -38.44
CA ALA A 46 -8.02 2.81 -37.62
C ALA A 46 -7.33 3.76 -36.62
N GLY A 47 -6.91 4.94 -37.09
CA GLY A 47 -6.33 5.98 -36.24
C GLY A 47 -7.31 6.46 -35.15
N LEU A 48 -8.59 6.62 -35.49
CA LEU A 48 -9.64 6.95 -34.52
C LEU A 48 -9.83 5.84 -33.47
N GLN A 49 -9.86 4.57 -33.89
CA GLN A 49 -10.00 3.44 -32.96
C GLN A 49 -8.81 3.34 -31.99
N ILE A 50 -7.58 3.49 -32.50
CA ILE A 50 -6.38 3.48 -31.66
C ILE A 50 -6.41 4.67 -30.70
N SER A 51 -6.75 5.87 -31.18
CA SER A 51 -6.84 7.07 -30.35
C SER A 51 -7.90 6.94 -29.23
N ASN A 52 -9.04 6.32 -29.52
CA ASN A 52 -10.06 6.03 -28.52
C ASN A 52 -9.55 5.07 -27.45
N ARG A 53 -8.84 4.00 -27.85
CA ARG A 53 -8.20 3.07 -26.91
C ARG A 53 -7.15 3.76 -26.03
N LEU A 54 -6.25 4.54 -26.62
CA LEU A 54 -5.25 5.31 -25.87
C LEU A 54 -5.89 6.34 -24.93
N THR A 55 -7.02 6.94 -25.32
CA THR A 55 -7.76 7.87 -24.46
C THR A 55 -8.43 7.16 -23.29
N SER A 56 -8.97 5.96 -23.49
CA SER A 56 -9.49 5.15 -22.38
C SER A 56 -8.37 4.68 -21.45
N GLN A 57 -7.22 4.26 -22.01
CA GLN A 57 -6.06 3.87 -21.23
C GLN A 57 -5.50 5.02 -20.41
N SER A 58 -5.29 6.20 -20.99
CA SER A 58 -4.82 7.39 -20.27
C SER A 58 -5.76 7.77 -19.11
N ARG A 59 -7.08 7.79 -19.34
CA ARG A 59 -8.05 8.02 -18.26
C ARG A 59 -8.02 6.93 -17.18
N GLY A 60 -7.76 5.68 -17.56
CA GLY A 60 -7.55 4.58 -16.62
C GLY A 60 -6.30 4.80 -15.76
N LEU A 61 -5.20 5.23 -16.37
CA LEU A 61 -3.95 5.56 -15.68
C LEU A 61 -4.13 6.76 -14.73
N ASP A 62 -4.85 7.81 -15.14
CA ASP A 62 -5.14 8.96 -14.26
C ASP A 62 -5.92 8.53 -13.00
N MET A 63 -6.92 7.67 -13.16
CA MET A 63 -7.68 7.12 -12.05
C MET A 63 -6.84 6.17 -11.19
N ALA A 64 -5.95 5.38 -11.81
CA ALA A 64 -5.02 4.52 -11.10
C ALA A 64 -4.04 5.32 -10.22
N VAL A 65 -3.48 6.42 -10.72
CA VAL A 65 -2.63 7.33 -9.94
C VAL A 65 -3.42 7.93 -8.77
N LYS A 66 -4.67 8.34 -9.00
CA LYS A 66 -5.53 8.83 -7.92
C LYS A 66 -5.78 7.76 -6.84
N ASN A 67 -6.16 6.55 -7.24
CA ASN A 67 -6.36 5.43 -6.32
C ASN A 67 -5.08 5.07 -5.54
N ALA A 68 -3.92 5.17 -6.20
CA ALA A 68 -2.64 4.95 -5.54
C ALA A 68 -2.38 6.00 -4.46
N ASN A 69 -2.62 7.29 -4.74
CA ASN A 69 -2.51 8.36 -3.75
C ASN A 69 -3.51 8.18 -2.58
N ASP A 70 -4.72 7.71 -2.85
CA ASP A 70 -5.69 7.37 -1.79
C ASP A 70 -5.15 6.22 -0.91
N GLY A 71 -4.54 5.20 -1.51
CA GLY A 71 -3.87 4.11 -0.80
C GLY A 71 -2.70 4.59 0.09
N ILE A 72 -1.86 5.51 -0.41
CA ILE A 72 -0.80 6.14 0.37
C ILE A 72 -1.39 6.92 1.54
N SER A 73 -2.46 7.70 1.32
CA SER A 73 -3.12 8.49 2.36
C SER A 73 -3.70 7.61 3.48
N ILE A 74 -4.28 6.45 3.12
CA ILE A 74 -4.75 5.45 4.09
C ILE A 74 -3.58 4.89 4.89
N ALA A 75 -2.49 4.50 4.22
CA ALA A 75 -1.30 3.97 4.87
C ALA A 75 -0.68 4.97 5.85
N GLN A 76 -0.57 6.25 5.47
CA GLN A 76 -0.05 7.33 6.33
C GLN A 76 -0.96 7.60 7.53
N THR A 77 -2.29 7.56 7.34
CA THR A 77 -3.26 7.72 8.44
C THR A 77 -3.11 6.58 9.45
N ALA A 78 -2.98 5.34 8.98
CA ALA A 78 -2.74 4.18 9.83
C ALA A 78 -1.38 4.27 10.54
N GLU A 79 -0.32 4.65 9.84
CA GLU A 79 1.02 4.80 10.41
C GLU A 79 1.06 5.88 11.49
N GLY A 80 0.39 7.02 11.30
CA GLY A 80 0.28 8.08 12.30
C GLY A 80 -0.37 7.60 13.60
N ALA A 81 -1.45 6.81 13.49
CA ALA A 81 -2.10 6.22 14.66
C ALA A 81 -1.24 5.12 15.33
N MET A 82 -0.46 4.36 14.55
CA MET A 82 0.49 3.38 15.08
C MET A 82 1.68 4.03 15.79
N ASN A 83 2.12 5.22 15.34
CA ASN A 83 3.13 6.00 16.05
C ASN A 83 2.64 6.38 17.46
N GLU A 84 1.40 6.84 17.59
CA GLU A 84 0.82 7.15 18.90
C GLU A 84 0.67 5.89 19.76
N SER A 85 0.23 4.79 19.16
CA SER A 85 0.16 3.49 19.85
C SER A 85 1.53 3.04 20.36
N THR A 86 2.59 3.28 19.59
CA THR A 86 3.98 2.98 19.98
C THR A 86 4.41 3.82 21.18
N ASN A 87 4.11 5.13 21.19
CA ASN A 87 4.43 6.01 22.32
C ASN A 87 3.71 5.58 23.60
N ILE A 88 2.43 5.19 23.50
CA ILE A 88 1.64 4.70 24.62
C ILE A 88 2.22 3.38 25.16
N LEU A 89 2.54 2.43 24.28
CA LEU A 89 3.15 1.17 24.67
C LEU A 89 4.52 1.39 25.34
N GLN A 90 5.34 2.31 24.85
CA GLN A 90 6.59 2.70 25.51
C GLN A 90 6.35 3.29 26.90
N ARG A 91 5.33 4.14 27.07
CA ARG A 91 4.94 4.65 28.39
C ARG A 91 4.46 3.53 29.33
N MET A 92 3.65 2.60 28.84
CA MET A 92 3.23 1.42 29.61
C MET A 92 4.43 0.56 30.03
N ARG A 93 5.45 0.47 29.16
CA ARG A 93 6.71 -0.23 29.45
C ARG A 93 7.47 0.44 30.59
N ASP A 94 7.60 1.77 30.55
CA ASP A 94 8.26 2.53 31.61
C ASP A 94 7.54 2.36 32.95
N LEU A 95 6.21 2.39 32.95
CA LEU A 95 5.39 2.14 34.14
C LEU A 95 5.53 0.71 34.66
N SER A 96 5.65 -0.27 33.76
CA SER A 96 5.88 -1.68 34.14
C SER A 96 7.27 -1.86 34.76
N LEU A 97 8.30 -1.23 34.19
CA LEU A 97 9.65 -1.22 34.77
C LEU A 97 9.69 -0.49 36.11
N GLN A 98 8.99 0.65 36.21
CA GLN A 98 8.84 1.37 37.47
C GLN A 98 8.18 0.47 38.51
N SER A 99 7.05 -0.17 38.18
CA SER A 99 6.37 -1.08 39.08
C SER A 99 7.28 -2.23 39.50
N SER A 100 8.05 -2.84 38.60
CA SER A 100 8.94 -3.96 38.91
C SER A 100 9.93 -3.69 40.07
N ASN A 101 10.28 -2.42 40.33
CA ASN A 101 11.16 -2.06 41.44
C ASN A 101 10.58 -2.45 42.82
N GLY A 102 11.33 -3.26 43.58
CA GLY A 102 10.95 -3.75 44.90
C GLY A 102 10.80 -2.67 45.99
N SER A 103 11.27 -1.43 45.75
CA SER A 103 11.05 -0.33 46.68
C SER A 103 9.62 0.22 46.67
N ASN A 104 8.82 -0.07 45.63
CA ASN A 104 7.44 0.41 45.53
C ASN A 104 6.49 -0.43 46.40
N SER A 105 5.70 0.27 47.21
CA SER A 105 4.60 -0.27 47.98
C SER A 105 3.45 -0.76 47.08
N LYS A 106 2.60 -1.62 47.64
CA LYS A 106 1.41 -2.11 46.94
C LYS A 106 0.46 -0.99 46.52
N SER A 107 0.31 0.06 47.33
CA SER A 107 -0.50 1.23 46.99
C SER A 107 0.05 2.01 45.80
N GLU A 108 1.38 2.14 45.68
CA GLU A 108 2.01 2.80 44.53
C GLU A 108 1.83 1.98 43.26
N ARG A 109 1.95 0.64 43.35
CA ARG A 109 1.70 -0.24 42.20
C ARG A 109 0.25 -0.18 41.72
N VAL A 110 -0.72 -0.05 42.63
CA VAL A 110 -2.13 0.15 42.28
C VAL A 110 -2.33 1.47 41.54
N ALA A 111 -1.69 2.56 41.99
CA ALA A 111 -1.75 3.85 41.28
C ALA A 111 -1.12 3.77 39.88
N ILE A 112 0.00 3.07 39.72
CA ILE A 112 0.62 2.80 38.41
C ILE A 112 -0.34 1.99 37.53
N GLN A 113 -1.02 0.97 38.07
CA GLN A 113 -1.99 0.17 37.33
C GLN A 113 -3.18 1.00 36.81
N GLU A 114 -3.61 2.02 37.55
CA GLU A 114 -4.65 2.94 37.08
C GLU A 114 -4.20 3.71 35.82
N GLU A 115 -2.94 4.19 35.80
CA GLU A 115 -2.35 4.83 34.62
C GLU A 115 -2.24 3.85 33.45
N VAL A 116 -1.72 2.63 33.68
CA VAL A 116 -1.63 1.56 32.68
C VAL A 116 -3.02 1.22 32.11
N SER A 117 -4.05 1.16 32.96
CA SER A 117 -5.44 0.89 32.55
C SER A 117 -6.03 2.02 31.71
N ALA A 118 -5.68 3.27 32.00
CA ALA A 118 -6.09 4.43 31.19
C ALA A 118 -5.40 4.43 29.82
N LEU A 119 -4.10 4.14 29.78
CA LEU A 119 -3.32 4.00 28.54
C LEU A 119 -3.85 2.86 27.67
N ASN A 120 -4.26 1.74 28.28
CA ASN A 120 -4.89 0.63 27.56
C ASN A 120 -6.21 1.03 26.88
N LYS A 121 -7.07 1.76 27.60
CA LYS A 121 -8.31 2.32 27.03
C LYS A 121 -8.01 3.25 25.88
N GLU A 122 -6.93 4.03 25.97
CA GLU A 122 -6.52 4.93 24.91
C GLU A 122 -6.01 4.18 23.67
N LEU A 123 -5.24 3.10 23.82
CA LEU A 123 -4.86 2.21 22.70
C LEU A 123 -6.10 1.67 21.98
N ASN A 124 -7.07 1.14 22.72
CA ASN A 124 -8.32 0.66 22.13
C ASN A 124 -9.12 1.78 21.46
N ARG A 125 -9.17 2.97 22.06
CA ARG A 125 -9.81 4.14 21.46
C ARG A 125 -9.14 4.52 20.14
N ILE A 126 -7.81 4.55 20.07
CA ILE A 126 -7.08 4.82 18.82
C ILE A 126 -7.43 3.77 17.77
N ALA A 127 -7.42 2.48 18.14
CA ALA A 127 -7.75 1.40 17.22
C ALA A 127 -9.20 1.52 16.66
N GLU A 128 -10.17 1.86 17.51
CA GLU A 128 -11.59 1.98 17.13
C GLU A 128 -11.96 3.30 16.44
N THR A 129 -11.27 4.39 16.75
CA THR A 129 -11.59 5.72 16.21
C THR A 129 -10.87 6.03 14.91
N THR A 130 -9.67 5.50 14.69
CA THR A 130 -8.88 5.73 13.46
C THR A 130 -9.64 5.28 12.22
N SER A 131 -9.96 6.23 11.35
CA SER A 131 -10.77 6.00 10.16
C SER A 131 -10.34 6.84 8.98
N PHE A 132 -10.49 6.31 7.77
CA PHE A 132 -10.34 7.04 6.52
C PHE A 132 -11.56 6.78 5.65
N GLY A 133 -12.22 7.85 5.16
CA GLY A 133 -13.41 7.73 4.32
C GLY A 133 -14.58 6.97 4.98
N GLY A 134 -14.64 6.95 6.32
CA GLY A 134 -15.64 6.20 7.10
C GLY A 134 -15.26 4.76 7.45
N ASN A 135 -14.22 4.20 6.81
CA ASN A 135 -13.73 2.85 7.10
C ASN A 135 -12.75 2.86 8.28
N LYS A 136 -12.94 1.95 9.24
CA LYS A 136 -12.02 1.78 10.37
C LYS A 136 -10.80 0.99 9.92
N LEU A 137 -9.61 1.49 10.26
CA LEU A 137 -8.36 0.94 9.73
C LEU A 137 -7.73 -0.11 10.66
N LEU A 138 -7.85 0.07 11.98
CA LEU A 138 -7.02 -0.63 12.97
C LEU A 138 -7.79 -1.56 13.91
N ASN A 139 -9.13 -1.62 13.82
CA ASN A 139 -9.96 -2.44 14.72
C ASN A 139 -10.20 -3.87 14.21
N GLY A 140 -9.51 -4.29 13.15
CA GLY A 140 -9.68 -5.59 12.49
C GLY A 140 -10.79 -5.66 11.43
N SER A 141 -11.65 -4.64 11.33
CA SER A 141 -12.72 -4.63 10.31
C SER A 141 -12.21 -4.38 8.89
N TYR A 142 -11.03 -3.77 8.74
CA TYR A 142 -10.48 -3.40 7.43
C TYR A 142 -10.05 -4.62 6.60
N GLY A 143 -9.42 -5.60 7.25
CA GLY A 143 -8.89 -6.81 6.62
C GLY A 143 -7.89 -6.49 5.49
N SER A 144 -8.06 -7.17 4.36
CA SER A 144 -7.29 -6.93 3.14
C SER A 144 -8.14 -6.22 2.10
N GLN A 145 -7.68 -5.07 1.61
CA GLN A 145 -8.34 -4.29 0.57
C GLN A 145 -7.47 -4.23 -0.68
N SER A 146 -8.08 -4.37 -1.86
CA SER A 146 -7.38 -4.27 -3.14
C SER A 146 -7.47 -2.86 -3.73
N PHE A 147 -6.33 -2.28 -4.06
CA PHE A 147 -6.24 -1.00 -4.77
C PHE A 147 -5.94 -1.24 -6.23
N GLN A 148 -6.85 -0.82 -7.11
CA GLN A 148 -6.65 -0.86 -8.56
C GLN A 148 -5.70 0.27 -8.97
N ILE A 149 -4.46 -0.09 -9.30
CA ILE A 149 -3.38 0.85 -9.63
C ILE A 149 -2.93 0.71 -11.09
N GLY A 150 -3.77 0.16 -11.95
CA GLY A 150 -3.52 0.04 -13.38
C GLY A 150 -4.79 0.24 -14.20
N ALA A 151 -4.62 0.33 -15.51
CA ALA A 151 -5.71 0.60 -16.45
C ALA A 151 -6.49 -0.68 -16.80
N ASP A 152 -5.90 -1.85 -16.59
CA ASP A 152 -6.48 -3.15 -16.95
C ASP A 152 -6.90 -3.97 -15.72
N SER A 153 -7.85 -4.89 -15.92
CA SER A 153 -8.34 -5.76 -14.85
C SER A 153 -7.23 -6.68 -14.33
N GLY A 154 -7.09 -6.76 -13.00
CA GLY A 154 -6.08 -7.59 -12.34
C GLY A 154 -4.80 -6.84 -11.95
N GLU A 155 -4.64 -5.57 -12.35
CA GLU A 155 -3.53 -4.70 -11.95
C GLU A 155 -3.78 -4.05 -10.56
N ALA A 156 -4.08 -4.90 -9.57
CA ALA A 156 -4.39 -4.47 -8.21
C ALA A 156 -3.29 -4.87 -7.22
N VAL A 157 -3.09 -4.03 -6.20
CA VAL A 157 -2.20 -4.32 -5.06
C VAL A 157 -3.02 -4.39 -3.79
N MET A 158 -2.80 -5.44 -3.00
CA MET A 158 -3.47 -5.63 -1.72
C MET A 158 -2.75 -4.88 -0.60
N LEU A 159 -3.55 -4.19 0.22
CA LEU A 159 -3.16 -3.63 1.49
C LEU A 159 -3.84 -4.42 2.61
N SER A 160 -3.04 -5.05 3.47
CA SER A 160 -3.55 -5.77 4.64
C SER A 160 -3.30 -4.98 5.91
N MET A 161 -4.35 -4.66 6.66
CA MET A 161 -4.24 -4.04 7.98
C MET A 161 -4.46 -5.10 9.06
N SER A 162 -3.51 -5.20 9.98
CA SER A 162 -3.64 -6.02 11.19
C SER A 162 -4.51 -5.31 12.23
N ASN A 163 -5.12 -6.08 13.14
CA ASN A 163 -5.90 -5.54 14.24
C ASN A 163 -4.97 -5.08 15.37
N MET A 164 -5.07 -3.81 15.78
CA MET A 164 -4.22 -3.20 16.80
C MET A 164 -4.92 -3.03 18.16
N ARG A 165 -6.11 -3.63 18.34
CA ARG A 165 -6.77 -3.65 19.65
C ARG A 165 -5.99 -4.48 20.66
N THR A 166 -6.04 -4.07 21.92
CA THR A 166 -5.26 -4.68 23.00
C THR A 166 -5.76 -6.07 23.42
N ASP A 167 -6.96 -6.47 23.01
CA ASP A 167 -7.62 -7.75 23.31
C ASP A 167 -7.33 -8.84 22.27
N THR A 168 -6.45 -8.57 21.31
CA THR A 168 -6.15 -9.48 20.20
C THR A 168 -4.91 -10.33 20.47
N LYS A 169 -4.88 -11.52 19.87
CA LYS A 169 -3.73 -12.44 19.95
C LYS A 169 -2.44 -11.79 19.44
N ASP A 170 -2.51 -10.96 18.40
CA ASP A 170 -1.34 -10.30 17.79
C ASP A 170 -0.69 -9.26 18.72
N MET A 171 -1.44 -8.75 19.70
CA MET A 171 -1.00 -7.82 20.73
C MET A 171 -0.73 -8.56 22.06
N GLY A 172 -0.39 -9.84 22.00
CA GLY A 172 -0.25 -10.70 23.17
C GLY A 172 0.63 -11.92 22.94
N GLY A 173 0.37 -12.97 23.69
CA GLY A 173 1.09 -14.23 23.61
C GLY A 173 0.60 -15.26 24.63
N LYS A 174 1.41 -16.29 24.84
CA LYS A 174 1.16 -17.34 25.81
C LYS A 174 2.06 -17.15 27.03
N SER A 175 1.45 -17.18 28.21
CA SER A 175 2.14 -17.16 29.49
C SER A 175 2.09 -18.53 30.16
N TYR A 176 3.24 -18.97 30.67
CA TYR A 176 3.45 -20.23 31.35
C TYR A 176 3.98 -19.91 32.74
N GLY A 177 3.12 -20.04 33.75
CA GLY A 177 3.51 -19.88 35.13
C GLY A 177 3.89 -21.20 35.76
N VAL A 178 4.84 -21.17 36.68
CA VAL A 178 5.08 -22.28 37.61
C VAL A 178 4.07 -22.23 38.77
N GLU A 179 3.52 -23.38 39.15
CA GLU A 179 2.52 -23.48 40.24
C GLU A 179 3.13 -23.20 41.63
N GLU A 180 4.30 -23.76 41.92
CA GLU A 180 5.01 -23.59 43.20
C GLU A 180 6.32 -22.81 43.04
N GLY A 181 6.47 -21.71 43.79
CA GLY A 181 7.71 -20.94 43.80
C GLY A 181 8.88 -21.73 44.37
N LYS A 182 10.07 -21.53 43.82
CA LYS A 182 11.31 -22.12 44.35
C LYS A 182 11.88 -21.22 45.43
N ASP A 183 12.30 -21.82 46.55
CA ASP A 183 12.91 -21.08 47.63
C ASP A 183 14.35 -20.63 47.26
N ALA A 184 14.91 -19.73 48.07
CA ALA A 184 16.26 -19.21 47.85
C ALA A 184 17.38 -20.26 47.98
N SER A 185 17.07 -21.48 48.46
CA SER A 185 18.01 -22.60 48.53
C SER A 185 17.94 -23.55 47.34
N TRP A 186 16.92 -23.43 46.48
CA TRP A 186 16.81 -24.23 45.28
C TRP A 186 17.96 -23.94 44.32
N ARG A 187 18.56 -24.99 43.78
CA ARG A 187 19.66 -24.90 42.82
C ARG A 187 19.44 -25.92 41.70
N VAL A 188 19.85 -25.55 40.50
CA VAL A 188 19.83 -26.45 39.34
C VAL A 188 20.71 -27.67 39.61
N GLY A 189 20.14 -28.87 39.47
CA GLY A 189 20.84 -30.15 39.60
C GLY A 189 21.85 -30.44 38.47
N ALA A 190 22.79 -31.35 38.73
CA ALA A 190 23.80 -31.73 37.75
C ALA A 190 23.17 -32.38 36.50
N GLY A 191 23.53 -31.88 35.31
CA GLY A 191 23.06 -32.41 34.03
C GLY A 191 21.60 -32.06 33.69
N ALA A 192 21.02 -31.06 34.36
CA ALA A 192 19.63 -30.69 34.16
C ALA A 192 19.41 -29.98 32.81
N ASP A 193 18.40 -30.42 32.07
CA ASP A 193 18.04 -29.89 30.76
C ASP A 193 16.60 -29.36 30.72
N LEU A 194 16.40 -28.30 29.92
CA LEU A 194 15.10 -27.75 29.57
C LEU A 194 14.96 -27.76 28.05
N THR A 195 14.06 -28.58 27.54
CA THR A 195 13.72 -28.60 26.11
C THR A 195 12.49 -27.74 25.90
N ILE A 196 12.56 -26.81 24.97
CA ILE A 196 11.44 -25.94 24.56
C ILE A 196 11.11 -26.29 23.12
N LYS A 197 9.91 -26.85 22.88
CA LYS A 197 9.40 -27.16 21.54
C LYS A 197 8.26 -26.24 21.21
N TYR A 198 8.30 -25.64 20.03
CA TYR A 198 7.24 -24.75 19.55
C TYR A 198 7.29 -24.65 18.04
N ASN A 199 6.18 -24.23 17.43
CA ASN A 199 6.19 -23.84 16.02
C ASN A 199 6.47 -22.34 15.94
N ASP A 200 7.34 -21.94 15.02
CA ASP A 200 7.52 -20.53 14.73
C ASP A 200 6.27 -19.95 14.03
N LYS A 201 6.25 -18.63 13.84
CA LYS A 201 5.16 -17.94 13.11
C LYS A 201 4.99 -18.39 11.64
N PHE A 202 5.94 -19.16 11.10
CA PHE A 202 5.88 -19.71 9.75
C PHE A 202 5.44 -21.19 9.73
N GLY A 203 5.15 -21.77 10.90
CA GLY A 203 4.72 -23.16 11.06
C GLY A 203 5.86 -24.17 11.09
N GLU A 204 7.12 -23.73 11.17
CA GLU A 204 8.29 -24.60 11.26
C GLU A 204 8.53 -25.00 12.73
N ALA A 205 8.70 -26.30 12.96
CA ALA A 205 8.96 -26.83 14.30
C ALA A 205 10.37 -26.46 14.77
N GLN A 206 10.47 -25.77 15.89
CA GLN A 206 11.69 -25.42 16.58
C GLN A 206 11.82 -26.24 17.85
N GLU A 207 13.01 -26.79 18.09
CA GLU A 207 13.37 -27.48 19.32
C GLU A 207 14.64 -26.85 19.87
N LEU A 208 14.53 -26.21 21.03
CA LEU A 208 15.64 -25.59 21.73
C LEU A 208 15.94 -26.38 23.00
N SER A 209 17.13 -26.98 23.06
CA SER A 209 17.62 -27.67 24.25
C SER A 209 18.56 -26.75 25.02
N ILE A 210 18.12 -26.31 26.19
CA ILE A 210 18.86 -25.47 27.12
C ILE A 210 19.48 -26.38 28.18
N SER A 211 20.82 -26.49 28.17
CA SER A 211 21.55 -27.17 29.25
C SER A 211 21.80 -26.18 30.37
N ALA A 212 21.01 -26.27 31.45
CA ALA A 212 21.16 -25.36 32.57
C ALA A 212 22.49 -25.65 33.29
N LYS A 213 23.15 -24.58 33.78
CA LYS A 213 24.40 -24.73 34.49
C LYS A 213 24.13 -25.14 35.94
N GLU A 214 24.81 -26.19 36.38
CA GLU A 214 24.73 -26.70 37.75
C GLU A 214 25.02 -25.61 38.77
N GLY A 215 24.22 -25.57 39.84
CA GLY A 215 24.42 -24.65 40.94
C GLY A 215 23.88 -23.23 40.71
N ASN A 216 23.24 -22.95 39.57
CA ASN A 216 22.50 -21.70 39.39
C ASN A 216 21.24 -21.66 40.25
N ASP A 217 20.90 -20.47 40.75
CA ASP A 217 19.59 -20.20 41.35
C ASP A 217 18.51 -19.93 40.28
N ILE A 218 17.27 -19.66 40.73
CA ILE A 218 16.13 -19.53 39.83
C ILE A 218 16.21 -18.25 38.98
N GLU A 219 16.78 -17.17 39.53
CA GLU A 219 17.01 -15.90 38.84
C GLU A 219 18.13 -16.00 37.79
N GLU A 220 19.23 -16.68 38.12
CA GLU A 220 20.32 -16.99 37.20
C GLU A 220 19.83 -17.91 36.09
N LEU A 221 19.01 -18.92 36.40
CA LEU A 221 18.40 -19.78 35.39
C LEU A 221 17.50 -18.97 34.43
N ALA A 222 16.63 -18.09 34.95
CA ALA A 222 15.80 -17.25 34.09
C ALA A 222 16.64 -16.35 33.17
N THR A 223 17.73 -15.79 33.69
CA THR A 223 18.70 -15.02 32.90
C THR A 223 19.37 -15.87 31.84
N TYR A 224 19.73 -17.11 32.17
CA TYR A 224 20.33 -18.05 31.24
C TYR A 224 19.36 -18.45 30.12
N ILE A 225 18.09 -18.72 30.44
CA ILE A 225 17.03 -18.99 29.46
C ILE A 225 16.88 -17.80 28.52
N ASN A 226 16.83 -16.56 29.04
CA ASN A 226 16.74 -15.35 28.22
C ASN A 226 17.95 -15.11 27.31
N GLY A 227 19.13 -15.60 27.70
CA GLY A 227 20.36 -15.52 26.91
C GLY A 227 20.42 -16.55 25.78
N GLN A 228 19.82 -17.73 25.97
CA GLN A 228 19.79 -18.80 24.96
C GLN A 228 18.52 -18.81 24.10
N SER A 229 17.42 -18.25 24.60
CA SER A 229 16.14 -18.17 23.90
C SER A 229 15.82 -16.73 23.50
N GLN A 230 15.62 -16.51 22.20
CA GLN A 230 15.13 -15.24 21.68
C GLN A 230 13.60 -15.16 21.64
N ASP A 231 12.92 -16.30 21.72
CA ASP A 231 11.49 -16.44 21.41
C ASP A 231 10.63 -16.66 22.66
N VAL A 232 11.21 -17.27 23.69
CA VAL A 232 10.61 -17.40 25.01
C VAL A 232 11.39 -16.55 25.99
N LYS A 233 10.68 -15.67 26.71
CA LYS A 233 11.25 -14.83 27.77
C LYS A 233 10.90 -15.37 29.13
N ALA A 234 11.89 -15.51 30.00
CA ALA A 234 11.73 -15.97 31.37
C ALA A 234 11.85 -14.80 32.35
N SER A 235 11.00 -14.77 33.37
CA SER A 235 11.08 -13.81 34.47
C SER A 235 10.81 -14.51 35.79
N VAL A 236 11.34 -13.96 36.89
CA VAL A 236 11.07 -14.45 38.24
C VAL A 236 10.26 -13.40 38.99
N GLY A 237 9.19 -13.85 39.62
CA GLY A 237 8.29 -13.04 40.45
C GLY A 237 8.60 -13.12 41.95
N GLU A 238 7.83 -12.38 42.74
CA GLU A 238 7.86 -12.48 44.21
C GLU A 238 7.60 -13.94 44.66
N GLY A 239 8.48 -14.46 45.52
CA GLY A 239 8.41 -15.83 46.02
C GLY A 239 9.08 -16.89 45.12
N GLY A 240 9.96 -16.48 44.19
CA GLY A 240 10.75 -17.40 43.36
C GLY A 240 9.94 -18.16 42.32
N LYS A 241 8.80 -17.60 41.90
CA LYS A 241 7.97 -18.15 40.83
C LYS A 241 8.55 -17.79 39.47
N LEU A 242 8.97 -18.79 38.71
CA LEU A 242 9.36 -18.62 37.32
C LEU A 242 8.10 -18.46 36.44
N GLN A 243 8.15 -17.49 35.53
CA GLN A 243 7.17 -17.28 34.48
C GLN A 243 7.89 -17.27 33.15
N LEU A 244 7.29 -17.89 32.14
CA LEU A 244 7.78 -17.86 30.77
C LEU A 244 6.71 -17.26 29.87
N PHE A 245 7.10 -16.36 28.99
CA PHE A 245 6.23 -15.71 28.03
C PHE A 245 6.73 -15.96 26.61
N ALA A 246 5.84 -16.45 25.75
CA ALA A 246 6.07 -16.61 24.33
C ALA A 246 5.17 -15.64 23.55
N SER A 247 5.76 -14.69 22.83
CA SER A 247 5.00 -13.73 22.03
C SER A 247 4.41 -14.39 20.80
N SER A 248 3.15 -14.07 20.49
CA SER A 248 2.46 -14.54 19.28
C SER A 248 3.13 -14.10 17.98
N GLN A 249 4.00 -13.08 18.02
CA GLN A 249 4.76 -12.62 16.86
C GLN A 249 5.91 -13.56 16.48
N LYS A 250 6.29 -14.48 17.36
CA LYS A 250 7.42 -15.40 17.16
C LYS A 250 7.00 -16.84 17.24
N VAL A 251 6.06 -17.16 18.12
CA VAL A 251 5.58 -18.51 18.37
C VAL A 251 4.13 -18.64 17.94
N GLU A 252 3.85 -19.69 17.17
CA GLU A 252 2.50 -20.07 16.81
C GLU A 252 2.05 -21.29 17.62
N GLY A 253 1.00 -21.11 18.42
CA GLY A 253 0.40 -22.18 19.22
C GLY A 253 1.00 -22.29 20.61
N ASP A 254 0.86 -23.47 21.21
CA ASP A 254 1.38 -23.74 22.54
C ASP A 254 2.85 -24.15 22.47
N VAL A 255 3.58 -23.80 23.52
CA VAL A 255 4.98 -24.18 23.75
C VAL A 255 4.98 -25.40 24.64
N GLU A 256 5.60 -26.48 24.18
CA GLU A 256 5.81 -27.67 24.97
C GLU A 256 7.15 -27.58 25.70
N PHE A 257 7.12 -27.74 27.01
CA PHE A 257 8.31 -27.78 27.86
C PHE A 257 8.60 -29.24 28.26
N GLY A 258 9.82 -29.69 27.98
CA GLY A 258 10.32 -31.02 28.31
C GLY A 258 11.70 -30.96 28.99
N GLY A 259 12.30 -32.12 29.23
CA GLY A 259 13.55 -32.25 29.97
C GLY A 259 13.34 -32.37 31.48
N SER A 260 14.43 -32.63 32.21
CA SER A 260 14.38 -32.85 33.66
C SER A 260 13.92 -31.61 34.42
N LEU A 261 14.25 -30.41 33.94
CA LEU A 261 13.87 -29.14 34.57
C LEU A 261 12.40 -28.80 34.40
N ALA A 262 11.77 -29.12 33.28
CA ALA A 262 10.37 -28.78 33.06
C ALA A 262 9.45 -29.43 34.11
N GLY A 263 9.71 -30.71 34.41
CA GLY A 263 9.00 -31.45 35.45
C GLY A 263 9.36 -31.00 36.87
N GLU A 264 10.64 -30.69 37.14
CA GLU A 264 11.08 -30.22 38.45
C GLU A 264 10.54 -28.82 38.79
N LEU A 265 10.51 -27.93 37.80
CA LEU A 265 9.98 -26.58 37.94
C LEU A 265 8.46 -26.59 38.01
N GLY A 266 7.76 -27.58 37.43
CA GLY A 266 6.30 -27.61 37.44
C GLY A 266 5.69 -26.51 36.57
N ILE A 267 6.21 -26.37 35.35
CA ILE A 267 5.70 -25.38 34.37
C ILE A 267 4.27 -25.79 33.98
N GLY A 268 3.31 -24.91 34.28
CA GLY A 268 1.90 -25.13 34.00
C GLY A 268 1.52 -24.96 32.53
N ALA A 269 0.26 -25.23 32.21
CA ALA A 269 -0.28 -25.04 30.87
C ALA A 269 -0.31 -23.54 30.47
N GLY A 270 -0.14 -23.29 29.18
CA GLY A 270 -0.13 -21.93 28.61
C GLY A 270 -1.49 -21.24 28.72
N LYS A 271 -1.47 -19.99 29.16
CA LYS A 271 -2.64 -19.10 29.18
C LYS A 271 -2.46 -18.01 28.13
N ASP A 272 -3.53 -17.71 27.40
CA ASP A 272 -3.54 -16.53 26.52
C ASP A 272 -3.54 -15.27 27.38
N VAL A 273 -2.56 -14.41 27.15
CA VAL A 273 -2.45 -13.09 27.78
C VAL A 273 -2.23 -12.03 26.71
N THR A 274 -2.90 -10.91 26.85
CA THR A 274 -2.84 -9.79 25.89
C THR A 274 -2.45 -8.50 26.61
N VAL A 275 -2.21 -7.43 25.85
CA VAL A 275 -2.01 -6.09 26.42
C VAL A 275 -3.20 -5.70 27.31
N ASN A 276 -4.43 -6.11 27.00
CA ASN A 276 -5.61 -5.88 27.83
C ASN A 276 -5.53 -6.51 29.23
N ASP A 277 -4.79 -7.62 29.37
CA ASP A 277 -4.72 -8.40 30.62
C ASP A 277 -3.54 -8.00 31.52
N ILE A 278 -2.83 -6.92 31.16
CA ILE A 278 -1.68 -6.42 31.92
C ILE A 278 -2.10 -6.00 33.33
N ASP A 279 -1.50 -6.66 34.32
CA ASP A 279 -1.59 -6.33 35.73
C ASP A 279 -0.20 -6.11 36.33
N VAL A 280 0.15 -4.85 36.62
CA VAL A 280 1.43 -4.47 37.23
C VAL A 280 1.35 -4.31 38.74
N THR A 281 0.28 -4.79 39.40
CA THR A 281 0.14 -4.69 40.87
C THR A 281 1.11 -5.58 41.66
N SER A 282 1.82 -6.49 40.97
CA SER A 282 2.87 -7.36 41.52
C SER A 282 4.16 -7.27 40.70
N VAL A 283 5.31 -7.63 41.29
CA VAL A 283 6.59 -7.67 40.55
C VAL A 283 6.54 -8.69 39.42
N ALA A 284 5.91 -9.85 39.67
CA ALA A 284 5.72 -10.91 38.69
C ALA A 284 4.96 -10.38 37.45
N GLY A 285 3.77 -9.82 37.69
CA GLY A 285 2.93 -9.24 36.64
C GLY A 285 3.59 -8.05 35.93
N ALA A 286 4.36 -7.23 36.64
CA ALA A 286 5.13 -6.14 36.04
C ALA A 286 6.24 -6.64 35.08
N ASN A 287 6.95 -7.71 35.42
CA ASN A 287 7.95 -8.32 34.54
C ASN A 287 7.33 -9.00 33.32
N GLU A 288 6.19 -9.66 33.53
CA GLU A 288 5.39 -10.24 32.45
C GLU A 288 4.85 -9.15 31.50
N ALA A 289 4.35 -8.05 32.05
CA ALA A 289 3.87 -6.89 31.30
C ALA A 289 4.95 -6.33 30.36
N VAL A 290 6.20 -6.21 30.80
CA VAL A 290 7.32 -5.79 29.92
C VAL A 290 7.46 -6.73 28.73
N SER A 291 7.35 -8.04 28.94
CA SER A 291 7.47 -9.04 27.87
C SER A 291 6.29 -8.99 26.90
N ILE A 292 5.06 -8.81 27.41
CA ILE A 292 3.85 -8.62 26.59
C ILE A 292 3.97 -7.35 25.75
N ILE A 293 4.37 -6.23 26.37
CA ILE A 293 4.51 -4.93 25.69
C ILE A 293 5.61 -4.98 24.63
N ASP A 294 6.76 -5.62 24.90
CA ASP A 294 7.81 -5.79 23.90
C ASP A 294 7.34 -6.65 22.70
N GLY A 295 6.46 -7.64 22.94
CA GLY A 295 5.79 -8.40 21.88
C GLY A 295 4.82 -7.54 21.06
N ALA A 296 4.00 -6.73 21.74
CA ALA A 296 3.05 -5.83 21.10
C ALA A 296 3.75 -4.73 20.29
N LEU A 297 4.84 -4.15 20.80
CA LEU A 297 5.67 -3.18 20.06
C LEU A 297 6.21 -3.78 18.76
N LYS A 298 6.69 -5.03 18.80
CA LYS A 298 7.13 -5.74 17.58
C LYS A 298 6.00 -5.97 16.58
N SER A 299 4.78 -6.24 17.05
CA SER A 299 3.60 -6.37 16.19
C SER A 299 3.31 -5.05 15.45
N VAL A 300 3.28 -3.94 16.20
CA VAL A 300 3.07 -2.60 15.65
C VAL A 300 4.19 -2.23 14.67
N ASP A 301 5.45 -2.44 15.03
CA ASP A 301 6.59 -2.13 14.17
C ASP A 301 6.62 -2.99 12.90
N SER A 302 6.25 -4.28 12.98
CA SER A 302 6.12 -5.14 11.80
C SER A 302 5.05 -4.63 10.85
N GLN A 303 3.89 -4.20 11.38
CA GLN A 303 2.83 -3.63 10.57
C GLN A 303 3.23 -2.29 9.95
N ARG A 304 3.93 -1.42 10.69
CA ARG A 304 4.49 -0.15 10.17
C ARG A 304 5.52 -0.38 9.08
N ALA A 305 6.39 -1.37 9.23
CA ALA A 305 7.35 -1.75 8.20
C ALA A 305 6.64 -2.20 6.90
N SER A 306 5.57 -3.00 7.02
CA SER A 306 4.74 -3.39 5.87
C SER A 306 4.07 -2.18 5.21
N LEU A 307 3.57 -1.22 6.00
CA LEU A 307 2.99 0.03 5.49
C LEU A 307 4.02 0.89 4.77
N GLY A 308 5.23 1.04 5.31
CA GLY A 308 6.31 1.78 4.65
C GLY A 308 6.75 1.13 3.33
N ALA A 309 6.86 -0.20 3.30
CA ALA A 309 7.13 -0.93 2.06
C ALA A 309 6.01 -0.75 1.02
N PHE A 310 4.75 -0.73 1.47
CA PHE A 310 3.60 -0.45 0.62
C PHE A 310 3.64 0.96 0.03
N GLN A 311 3.96 1.99 0.83
CA GLN A 311 4.13 3.36 0.35
C GLN A 311 5.20 3.46 -0.75
N ASN A 312 6.40 2.91 -0.50
CA ASN A 312 7.48 2.90 -1.50
C ASN A 312 7.07 2.20 -2.80
N ARG A 313 6.36 1.07 -2.70
CA ARG A 313 5.86 0.35 -3.87
C ARG A 313 4.87 1.20 -4.66
N PHE A 314 4.01 1.96 -3.99
CA PHE A 314 3.03 2.84 -4.62
C PHE A 314 3.69 4.07 -5.26
N ASP A 315 4.71 4.65 -4.64
CA ASP A 315 5.49 5.75 -5.24
C ASP A 315 6.18 5.31 -6.54
N HIS A 316 6.77 4.10 -6.54
CA HIS A 316 7.32 3.51 -7.76
C HIS A 316 6.26 3.21 -8.81
N ALA A 317 5.10 2.70 -8.38
CA ALA A 317 3.99 2.46 -9.30
C ALA A 317 3.48 3.76 -9.93
N ILE A 318 3.26 4.82 -9.14
CA ILE A 318 2.86 6.14 -9.63
C ILE A 318 3.86 6.67 -10.66
N SER A 319 5.15 6.64 -10.33
CA SER A 319 6.20 7.08 -11.26
C SER A 319 6.19 6.31 -12.59
N ASN A 320 5.92 5.00 -12.54
CA ASN A 320 5.77 4.17 -13.73
C ASN A 320 4.49 4.49 -14.52
N LEU A 321 3.36 4.67 -13.83
CA LEU A 321 2.09 5.04 -14.45
C LEU A 321 2.17 6.40 -15.14
N ASP A 322 2.81 7.38 -14.52
CA ASP A 322 3.02 8.72 -15.10
C ASP A 322 3.86 8.65 -16.37
N ASN A 323 4.94 7.85 -16.35
CA ASN A 323 5.78 7.62 -17.53
C ASN A 323 4.98 6.95 -18.68
N ILE A 324 4.18 5.93 -18.35
CA ILE A 324 3.31 5.27 -19.33
C ILE A 324 2.28 6.26 -19.87
N ASN A 325 1.68 7.08 -19.01
CA ASN A 325 0.67 8.07 -19.38
C ASN A 325 1.25 9.15 -20.29
N GLU A 326 2.46 9.64 -20.02
CA GLU A 326 3.21 10.55 -20.89
C GLU A 326 3.44 9.94 -22.28
N ASN A 327 3.91 8.68 -22.34
CA ASN A 327 4.15 7.98 -23.60
C ASN A 327 2.87 7.69 -24.39
N VAL A 328 1.77 7.36 -23.69
CA VAL A 328 0.44 7.15 -24.27
C VAL A 328 -0.09 8.46 -24.85
N ASN A 329 0.05 9.57 -24.12
CA ASN A 329 -0.35 10.89 -24.59
C ASN A 329 0.50 11.38 -25.76
N ALA A 330 1.82 11.18 -25.74
CA ALA A 330 2.71 11.47 -26.86
C ALA A 330 2.34 10.65 -28.11
N SER A 331 2.00 9.37 -27.93
CA SER A 331 1.56 8.50 -29.03
C SER A 331 0.20 8.91 -29.58
N LYS A 332 -0.74 9.27 -28.70
CA LYS A 332 -2.05 9.82 -29.08
C LYS A 332 -1.89 11.12 -29.85
N SER A 333 -1.00 12.01 -29.40
CA SER A 333 -0.73 13.29 -30.07
C SER A 333 -0.22 13.08 -31.50
N ARG A 334 0.76 12.20 -31.71
CA ARG A 334 1.25 11.85 -33.06
C ARG A 334 0.16 11.31 -34.00
N ILE A 335 -0.80 10.58 -33.45
CA ILE A 335 -1.90 9.98 -34.22
C ILE A 335 -2.96 11.03 -34.56
N LYS A 336 -3.44 11.73 -33.53
CA LYS A 336 -4.66 12.54 -33.59
C LYS A 336 -4.39 14.02 -33.80
N ASP A 337 -3.32 14.60 -33.27
CA ASP A 337 -3.12 16.04 -33.28
C ASP A 337 -2.64 16.54 -34.65
N THR A 338 -3.00 17.79 -34.96
CA THR A 338 -2.62 18.48 -36.19
C THR A 338 -1.30 19.22 -36.00
N ASP A 339 -0.37 19.04 -36.94
CA ASP A 339 0.77 19.96 -37.10
C ASP A 339 0.27 21.26 -37.75
N TYR A 340 0.16 22.31 -36.94
CA TYR A 340 -0.34 23.63 -37.35
C TYR A 340 0.48 24.23 -38.49
N ALA A 341 1.80 24.06 -38.51
CA ALA A 341 2.65 24.64 -39.56
C ALA A 341 2.37 23.96 -40.91
N LYS A 342 2.25 22.62 -40.89
CA LYS A 342 1.95 21.84 -42.08
C LYS A 342 0.53 22.10 -42.60
N GLU A 343 -0.46 22.14 -41.72
CA GLU A 343 -1.86 22.33 -42.11
C GLU A 343 -2.14 23.77 -42.57
N THR A 344 -1.50 24.78 -41.96
CA THR A 344 -1.56 26.18 -42.44
C THR A 344 -0.97 26.31 -43.85
N THR A 345 0.15 25.64 -44.12
CA THR A 345 0.74 25.64 -45.47
C THR A 345 -0.20 24.99 -46.50
N ALA A 346 -0.85 23.88 -46.11
CA ALA A 346 -1.84 23.20 -46.95
C ALA A 346 -3.09 24.06 -47.20
N MET A 347 -3.56 24.77 -46.18
CA MET A 347 -4.67 25.74 -46.27
C MET A 347 -4.31 26.87 -47.23
N THR A 348 -3.16 27.52 -47.04
CA THR A 348 -2.70 28.61 -47.93
C THR A 348 -2.55 28.14 -49.37
N LYS A 349 -2.00 26.94 -49.59
CA LYS A 349 -1.93 26.34 -50.93
C LYS A 349 -3.33 26.14 -51.53
N SER A 350 -4.28 25.64 -50.75
CA SER A 350 -5.66 25.41 -51.21
C SER A 350 -6.38 26.72 -51.51
N GLN A 351 -6.16 27.77 -50.72
CA GLN A 351 -6.68 29.12 -50.98
C GLN A 351 -6.12 29.72 -52.27
N ILE A 352 -4.80 29.61 -52.49
CA ILE A 352 -4.16 30.08 -53.74
C ILE A 352 -4.71 29.31 -54.95
N LEU A 353 -4.84 27.98 -54.84
CA LEU A 353 -5.42 27.14 -55.89
C LEU A 353 -6.89 27.48 -56.16
N GLN A 354 -7.67 27.81 -55.13
CA GLN A 354 -9.05 28.23 -55.27
C GLN A 354 -9.13 29.56 -56.05
N GLN A 355 -8.33 30.56 -55.70
CA GLN A 355 -8.24 31.85 -56.39
C GLN A 355 -7.72 31.73 -57.84
N ALA A 356 -6.74 30.85 -58.07
CA ALA A 356 -6.24 30.56 -59.42
C ALA A 356 -7.29 29.84 -60.27
N SER A 357 -7.98 28.84 -59.70
CA SER A 357 -9.01 28.06 -60.39
C SER A 357 -10.25 28.90 -60.70
N THR A 358 -10.65 29.85 -59.85
CA THR A 358 -11.72 30.81 -60.16
C THR A 358 -11.35 31.67 -61.37
N SER A 359 -10.10 32.13 -61.43
CA SER A 359 -9.60 32.98 -62.51
C SER A 359 -9.51 32.21 -63.84
N ILE A 360 -8.98 30.99 -63.80
CA ILE A 360 -8.90 30.08 -64.96
C ILE A 360 -10.30 29.65 -65.40
N LEU A 361 -11.22 29.38 -64.47
CA LEU A 361 -12.62 29.06 -64.80
C LEU A 361 -13.31 30.21 -65.50
N ALA A 362 -13.09 31.46 -65.05
CA ALA A 362 -13.61 32.64 -65.72
C ALA A 362 -13.05 32.78 -67.15
N GLN A 363 -11.74 32.57 -67.33
CA GLN A 363 -11.08 32.61 -68.64
C GLN A 363 -11.55 31.47 -69.57
N ALA A 364 -11.67 30.25 -69.04
CA ALA A 364 -12.13 29.08 -69.78
C ALA A 364 -13.59 29.21 -70.21
N LYS A 365 -14.43 29.92 -69.45
CA LYS A 365 -15.82 30.25 -69.83
C LYS A 365 -15.90 31.30 -70.94
N GLN A 366 -14.88 32.15 -71.12
CA GLN A 366 -14.83 33.16 -72.19
C GLN A 366 -14.37 32.60 -73.54
N SER A 367 -13.65 31.47 -73.59
CA SER A 367 -13.13 30.91 -74.84
C SER A 367 -14.23 30.48 -75.84
N PRO A 368 -15.34 29.82 -75.42
CA PRO A 368 -16.45 29.49 -76.32
C PRO A 368 -17.18 30.73 -76.84
N SER A 369 -17.38 31.77 -76.01
CA SER A 369 -18.02 33.02 -76.44
C SER A 369 -17.16 33.80 -77.43
N ALA A 370 -15.84 33.79 -77.25
CA ALA A 370 -14.90 34.40 -78.20
C ALA A 370 -14.88 33.64 -79.54
N ALA A 371 -14.96 32.31 -79.51
CA ALA A 371 -15.05 31.50 -80.73
C ALA A 371 -16.38 31.69 -81.48
N LEU A 372 -17.51 31.79 -80.77
CA LEU A 372 -18.81 32.16 -81.34
C LEU A 372 -18.80 33.55 -81.97
N SER A 373 -18.11 34.53 -81.37
CA SER A 373 -17.96 35.88 -81.91
C SER A 373 -17.06 35.99 -83.15
N LEU A 374 -16.25 34.96 -83.44
CA LEU A 374 -15.38 34.90 -84.62
C LEU A 374 -16.01 34.11 -85.79
N LEU A 375 -17.07 33.35 -85.52
CA LEU A 375 -17.84 32.57 -86.50
C LEU A 375 -19.16 33.24 -86.90
N GLY A 376 -19.52 34.34 -86.23
CA GLY A 376 -20.73 35.14 -86.45
C GLY A 376 -20.45 36.42 -87.20
#